data_AF-A0A2I2F4R8-F1
#
_entry.id   AF-A0A2I2F4R8-F1
#
_cell.length_a   1.000
_cell.length_b   1.000
_cell.length_c   1.000
_cell.angle_alpha   90.00
_cell.angle_beta   90.00
_cell.angle_gamma   90.00
#
_symmetry.space_group_name_H-M   'P 1'
#
loop_
_entity.id
_entity.type
_entity.pdbx_description
1 polymer ?
#
loop_
_entity_poly.entity_id
_entity_poly.type
_entity_poly.pdbx_seq_one_letter_code
_entity_poly.pdbx_strand_id
1 'polypeptide(L)'
;MGRTLTYPKLPFNTVNRHNDRATYDLRTIHSIINTTQVLHVSFNTGSTNNDSPFPAILPMIGAMGSFEYPSADINEPMDCYLHGYVSSRVMNLARAASASTPPPAGSPAGTAETATETAADKGLGIPVCIAASKLDGLILSLTPNSHSYNYRSAILHGHASLVTDPAEKLYAMRLVTDSVVTGRWAATRVPPDGAEMASTAVLRVRVVGGSGKIRDGGVSDERKDSADESVTGRVWTGVVPVWETFGEPVRDGDGRVDEVPGYLREFVEGRNAENRAYAEGAVYGSKEDH
;
A
#
# COMPACT_ATOMS: atom_id res chain seq x y z
N MET A 1 23.52 16.43 1.68
CA MET A 1 22.38 15.49 1.60
C MET A 1 21.27 16.00 2.52
N GLY A 2 20.09 16.30 1.98
CA GLY A 2 18.95 16.76 2.78
C GLY A 2 18.46 15.66 3.71
N ARG A 3 17.89 16.03 4.87
CA ARG A 3 17.43 15.08 5.88
C ARG A 3 16.29 14.24 5.31
N THR A 4 16.49 12.92 5.20
CA THR A 4 15.44 11.96 4.84
C THR A 4 14.34 11.99 5.90
N LEU A 5 13.09 12.20 5.47
CA LEU A 5 11.94 12.17 6.37
C LEU A 5 11.52 10.73 6.64
N THR A 6 11.14 10.46 7.88
CA THR A 6 10.77 9.12 8.34
C THR A 6 9.48 9.16 9.16
N TYR A 7 8.69 8.09 9.10
CA TYR A 7 7.61 7.89 10.06
C TYR A 7 8.16 7.70 11.49
N PRO A 8 7.41 8.11 12.53
CA PRO A 8 7.77 7.82 13.90
C PRO A 8 7.72 6.31 14.16
N LYS A 9 8.65 5.82 14.98
CA LYS A 9 8.59 4.47 15.54
C LYS A 9 7.63 4.49 16.73
N LEU A 10 6.55 3.74 16.62
CA LEU A 10 5.48 3.61 17.59
C LEU A 10 5.38 2.13 18.01
N PRO A 11 4.75 1.81 19.15
CA PRO A 11 4.64 0.43 19.62
C PRO A 11 4.00 -0.53 18.61
N PHE A 12 3.06 -0.05 17.79
CA PHE A 12 2.29 -0.86 16.84
C PHE A 12 2.90 -0.97 15.43
N ASN A 13 3.87 -0.13 15.04
CA ASN A 13 4.53 -0.23 13.73
C ASN A 13 6.00 -0.68 13.82
N THR A 14 6.54 -0.87 15.03
CA THR A 14 7.94 -1.27 15.23
C THR A 14 8.18 -2.71 14.78
N VAL A 15 9.09 -2.88 13.81
CA VAL A 15 9.54 -4.20 13.34
C VAL A 15 10.49 -4.82 14.38
N ASN A 16 10.10 -5.96 14.96
CA ASN A 16 10.88 -6.64 16.00
C ASN A 16 11.81 -7.73 15.46
N ARG A 17 11.29 -8.66 14.63
CA ARG A 17 12.07 -9.76 14.06
C ARG A 17 12.77 -9.33 12.77
N HIS A 18 14.07 -9.57 12.65
CA HIS A 18 14.90 -9.07 11.53
C HIS A 18 14.73 -7.54 11.36
N ASN A 19 14.99 -6.81 12.43
CA ASN A 19 14.82 -5.35 12.48
C ASN A 19 15.91 -4.60 11.71
N ASP A 20 17.03 -5.27 11.41
CA ASP A 20 18.07 -4.85 10.46
C ASP A 20 17.50 -4.56 9.06
N ARG A 21 16.39 -5.21 8.71
CA ARG A 21 15.67 -5.06 7.43
C ARG A 21 14.60 -3.95 7.45
N ALA A 22 14.42 -3.28 8.59
CA ALA A 22 13.34 -2.32 8.76
C ALA A 22 13.73 -0.96 8.21
N THR A 23 12.80 -0.32 7.50
CA THR A 23 12.90 1.09 7.10
C THR A 23 11.67 1.84 7.58
N TYR A 24 11.86 3.11 7.89
CA TYR A 24 10.78 4.04 8.23
C TYR A 24 10.81 5.26 7.29
N ASP A 25 11.65 5.23 6.26
CA ASP A 25 11.79 6.27 5.25
C ASP A 25 10.50 6.45 4.44
N LEU A 26 10.02 7.69 4.37
CA LEU A 26 8.79 8.04 3.66
C LEU A 26 8.90 7.68 2.18
N ARG A 27 10.01 8.03 1.52
CA ARG A 27 10.20 7.78 0.09
C ARG A 27 10.08 6.29 -0.22
N THR A 28 10.77 5.44 0.55
CA THR A 28 10.76 4.00 0.36
C THR A 28 9.36 3.42 0.61
N ILE A 29 8.71 3.82 1.70
CA ILE A 29 7.37 3.30 2.04
C ILE A 29 6.33 3.74 1.01
N HIS A 30 6.28 5.02 0.66
CA HIS A 30 5.36 5.54 -0.35
C HIS A 30 5.62 4.93 -1.73
N SER A 31 6.89 4.69 -2.09
CA SER A 31 7.24 3.99 -3.33
C SER A 31 6.69 2.56 -3.35
N ILE A 32 6.83 1.80 -2.26
CA ILE A 32 6.27 0.44 -2.16
C ILE A 32 4.73 0.48 -2.32
N ILE A 33 4.06 1.42 -1.66
CA ILE A 33 2.60 1.59 -1.76
C ILE A 33 2.20 1.94 -3.21
N ASN A 34 2.80 2.95 -3.81
CA ASN A 34 2.44 3.44 -5.15
C ASN A 34 2.87 2.51 -6.30
N THR A 35 3.75 1.54 -6.04
CA THR A 35 4.16 0.51 -7.02
C THR A 35 3.47 -0.83 -6.80
N THR A 36 2.53 -0.90 -5.85
CA THR A 36 1.71 -2.09 -5.58
C THR A 36 0.29 -1.84 -6.06
N GLN A 37 -0.16 -2.63 -7.04
CA GLN A 37 -1.43 -2.45 -7.75
C GLN A 37 -2.64 -2.79 -6.87
N VAL A 38 -2.46 -3.66 -5.88
CA VAL A 38 -3.51 -4.09 -4.96
C VAL A 38 -3.05 -3.91 -3.52
N LEU A 39 -3.63 -2.94 -2.84
CA LEU A 39 -3.42 -2.72 -1.42
C LEU A 39 -4.39 -3.59 -0.61
N HIS A 40 -3.90 -4.19 0.47
CA HIS A 40 -4.73 -4.97 1.37
C HIS A 40 -5.13 -4.09 2.57
N VAL A 41 -6.39 -3.71 2.63
CA VAL A 41 -6.92 -2.78 3.64
C VAL A 41 -7.66 -3.57 4.71
N SER A 42 -7.06 -3.65 5.89
CA SER A 42 -7.61 -4.30 7.07
C SER A 42 -8.30 -3.30 7.99
N PHE A 43 -9.49 -3.65 8.50
CA PHE A 43 -10.26 -2.81 9.42
C PHE A 43 -11.19 -3.66 10.29
N ASN A 44 -11.56 -3.12 11.45
CA ASN A 44 -12.55 -3.75 12.32
C ASN A 44 -13.96 -3.45 11.81
N THR A 45 -14.83 -4.45 11.79
CA THR A 45 -16.21 -4.31 11.28
C THR A 45 -17.20 -3.79 12.31
N GLY A 46 -16.74 -3.60 13.55
CA GLY A 46 -17.61 -3.31 14.71
C GLY A 46 -18.51 -4.49 15.08
N SER A 47 -19.28 -4.33 16.15
CA SER A 47 -20.29 -5.28 16.62
C SER A 47 -21.64 -5.13 15.92
N THR A 48 -21.83 -4.10 15.10
CA THR A 48 -23.16 -3.67 14.66
C THR A 48 -23.57 -4.15 13.27
N ASN A 49 -22.67 -4.76 12.48
CA ASN A 49 -22.99 -5.25 11.14
C ASN A 49 -22.25 -6.56 10.82
N ASN A 50 -23.00 -7.67 10.93
CA ASN A 50 -22.55 -9.07 10.98
C ASN A 50 -21.69 -9.36 12.21
N ASP A 51 -22.13 -10.32 13.03
CA ASP A 51 -21.49 -10.86 14.25
C ASP A 51 -20.08 -11.48 14.02
N SER A 52 -19.33 -11.02 13.02
CA SER A 52 -17.98 -11.48 12.73
C SER A 52 -17.05 -11.01 13.85
N PRO A 53 -16.46 -11.93 14.62
CA PRO A 53 -15.42 -11.57 15.59
C PRO A 53 -14.10 -11.25 14.89
N PHE A 54 -14.03 -11.40 13.56
CA PHE A 54 -12.81 -11.24 12.78
C PHE A 54 -12.71 -9.85 12.15
N PRO A 55 -11.49 -9.28 12.06
CA PRO A 55 -11.25 -8.12 11.21
C PRO A 55 -11.54 -8.46 9.75
N ALA A 56 -11.95 -7.46 8.98
CA ALA A 56 -12.10 -7.58 7.54
C ALA A 56 -10.82 -7.15 6.83
N ILE A 57 -10.53 -7.78 5.69
CA ILE A 57 -9.48 -7.34 4.77
C ILE A 57 -10.09 -7.21 3.37
N LEU A 58 -9.85 -6.09 2.70
CA LEU A 58 -10.32 -5.83 1.35
C LEU A 58 -9.14 -5.50 0.43
N PRO A 59 -9.03 -6.16 -0.74
CA PRO A 59 -8.15 -5.69 -1.81
C PRO A 59 -8.74 -4.41 -2.40
N MET A 60 -7.96 -3.34 -2.43
CA MET A 60 -8.38 -2.03 -2.94
C MET A 60 -7.29 -1.39 -3.79
N ILE A 61 -7.70 -0.61 -4.78
CA ILE A 61 -6.79 0.31 -5.49
C ILE A 61 -6.70 1.58 -4.65
N GLY A 62 -5.47 2.01 -4.40
CA GLY A 62 -5.19 3.26 -3.74
C GLY A 62 -3.85 3.84 -4.14
N ALA A 63 -3.60 5.05 -3.66
CA ALA A 63 -2.37 5.78 -3.92
C ALA A 63 -2.08 6.78 -2.81
N MET A 64 -0.80 7.02 -2.56
CA MET A 64 -0.34 8.11 -1.70
C MET A 64 -0.48 9.44 -2.44
N GLY A 65 -0.97 10.47 -1.75
CA GLY A 65 -1.06 11.82 -2.27
C GLY A 65 -1.33 12.85 -1.18
N SER A 66 -1.24 14.12 -1.54
CA SER A 66 -1.54 15.25 -0.67
C SER A 66 -2.45 16.22 -1.42
N PHE A 67 -3.70 16.34 -0.97
CA PHE A 67 -4.62 17.32 -1.54
C PHE A 67 -4.24 18.75 -1.17
N GLU A 68 -3.71 18.96 0.05
CA GLU A 68 -3.26 20.28 0.51
C GLU A 68 -2.02 20.77 -0.25
N TYR A 69 -1.12 19.83 -0.61
CA TYR A 69 0.09 20.11 -1.37
C TYR A 69 0.21 19.14 -2.56
N PRO A 70 -0.54 19.35 -3.67
CA PRO A 70 -0.56 18.40 -4.80
C PRO A 70 0.79 18.17 -5.49
N SER A 71 1.75 19.06 -5.28
CA SER A 71 3.13 18.96 -5.79
C SER A 71 4.11 18.36 -4.78
N ALA A 72 3.63 17.83 -3.65
CA ALA A 72 4.46 17.20 -2.63
C ALA A 72 5.31 16.07 -3.22
N ASP A 73 6.59 16.06 -2.89
CA ASP A 73 7.48 14.96 -3.31
C ASP A 73 7.15 13.69 -2.51
N ILE A 74 7.43 12.53 -3.09
CA ILE A 74 7.20 11.22 -2.45
C ILE A 74 7.92 11.06 -1.10
N ASN A 75 8.91 11.89 -0.77
CA ASN A 75 9.55 11.92 0.53
C ASN A 75 8.85 12.80 1.58
N GLU A 76 7.74 13.46 1.25
CA GLU A 76 6.96 14.30 2.17
C GLU A 76 5.77 13.53 2.77
N PRO A 77 5.23 13.96 3.92
CA PRO A 77 4.02 13.35 4.48
C PRO A 77 2.84 13.40 3.51
N MET A 78 2.21 12.25 3.29
CA MET A 78 1.06 12.08 2.41
C MET A 78 -0.03 11.25 3.09
N ASP A 79 -1.26 11.41 2.62
CA ASP A 79 -2.37 10.53 2.95
C ASP A 79 -2.50 9.42 1.91
N CYS A 80 -3.18 8.32 2.27
CA CYS A 80 -3.52 7.28 1.31
C CYS A 80 -4.99 7.41 0.89
N TYR A 81 -5.24 7.57 -0.41
CA TYR A 81 -6.58 7.63 -0.97
C TYR A 81 -7.01 6.27 -1.50
N LEU A 82 -8.19 5.80 -1.09
CA LEU A 82 -8.79 4.53 -1.48
C LEU A 82 -10.15 4.80 -2.14
N HIS A 83 -10.44 4.18 -3.27
CA HIS A 83 -11.77 4.31 -3.90
C HIS A 83 -12.58 3.01 -3.78
N GLY A 84 -13.91 3.16 -3.82
CA GLY A 84 -14.80 2.01 -3.85
C GLY A 84 -16.26 2.42 -4.02
N TYR A 85 -17.13 1.41 -4.09
CA TYR A 85 -18.56 1.64 -4.21
C TYR A 85 -19.13 2.26 -2.93
N VAL A 86 -20.00 3.26 -3.08
CA VAL A 86 -20.52 4.09 -1.98
C VAL A 86 -21.22 3.31 -0.87
N SER A 87 -21.82 2.16 -1.19
CA SER A 87 -22.52 1.30 -0.21
C SER A 87 -21.67 0.15 0.32
N SER A 88 -20.37 0.11 0.02
CA SER A 88 -19.48 -0.92 0.56
C SER A 88 -19.36 -0.79 2.09
N ARG A 89 -19.12 -1.92 2.77
CA ARG A 89 -19.09 -1.98 4.24
C ARG A 89 -18.11 -0.97 4.85
N VAL A 90 -16.90 -0.85 4.28
CA VAL A 90 -15.88 0.09 4.76
C VAL A 90 -16.34 1.55 4.63
N MET A 91 -17.05 1.90 3.56
CA MET A 91 -17.58 3.26 3.34
C MET A 91 -18.72 3.59 4.32
N ASN A 92 -19.59 2.62 4.59
CA ASN A 92 -20.67 2.80 5.56
C ASN A 92 -20.14 2.95 6.99
N LEU A 93 -19.12 2.18 7.37
CA LEU A 93 -18.46 2.30 8.67
C LEU A 93 -17.78 3.68 8.82
N ALA A 94 -17.03 4.12 7.80
CA ALA A 94 -16.43 5.45 7.80
C ALA A 94 -17.48 6.57 7.93
N ARG A 95 -18.62 6.44 7.24
CA ARG A 95 -19.75 7.38 7.33
C ARG A 95 -20.34 7.44 8.74
N ALA A 96 -20.58 6.29 9.35
CA ALA A 96 -21.12 6.18 10.70
C ALA A 96 -20.16 6.80 11.74
N ALA A 97 -18.86 6.52 11.62
CA ALA A 97 -17.83 7.10 12.47
C ALA A 97 -17.82 8.63 12.38
N SER A 98 -17.90 9.20 11.17
CA SER A 98 -17.98 10.65 10.99
C SER A 98 -19.24 11.26 11.62
N ALA A 99 -20.40 10.58 11.54
CA ALA A 99 -21.67 11.06 12.10
C ALA A 99 -21.71 11.03 13.64
N SER A 100 -20.90 10.18 14.29
CA SER A 100 -20.82 10.09 15.75
C SER A 100 -19.95 11.16 16.44
N THR A 101 -19.42 12.12 15.67
CA THR A 101 -18.64 13.25 16.21
C THR A 101 -19.59 14.27 16.85
N PRO A 102 -19.53 14.53 18.18
CA PRO A 102 -20.37 15.56 18.79
C PRO A 102 -19.94 16.95 18.31
N PRO A 103 -20.87 17.93 18.20
CA PRO A 103 -20.49 19.34 18.13
C PRO A 103 -19.68 19.75 19.38
N PRO A 104 -18.84 20.81 19.32
CA PRO A 104 -18.04 21.24 20.46
C PRO A 104 -18.93 21.56 21.68
N ALA A 105 -18.40 21.23 22.85
CA ALA A 105 -19.11 20.87 24.09
C ALA A 105 -20.31 21.75 24.52
N GLY A 106 -21.39 21.06 24.89
CA GLY A 106 -22.51 21.56 25.69
C GLY A 106 -23.19 20.42 26.48
N SER A 107 -22.62 20.10 27.64
CA SER A 107 -23.16 19.27 28.75
C SER A 107 -23.31 17.73 28.60
N PRO A 108 -23.17 16.95 29.70
CA PRO A 108 -23.00 15.49 29.65
C PRO A 108 -24.27 14.71 30.07
N ALA A 109 -24.41 13.48 29.54
CA ALA A 109 -24.61 12.23 30.30
C ALA A 109 -25.23 11.11 29.42
N GLY A 110 -24.67 9.90 29.50
CA GLY A 110 -25.28 8.66 28.97
C GLY A 110 -24.26 7.54 28.77
N THR A 111 -24.53 6.37 29.34
CA THR A 111 -23.59 5.30 29.71
C THR A 111 -23.27 4.25 28.64
N ALA A 112 -21.99 3.86 28.60
CA ALA A 112 -21.34 2.57 28.31
C ALA A 112 -21.75 1.70 27.09
N GLU A 113 -20.76 1.44 26.22
CA GLU A 113 -20.58 0.12 25.60
C GLU A 113 -19.09 -0.10 25.26
N THR A 114 -18.60 -1.31 25.52
CA THR A 114 -17.21 -1.75 25.39
C THR A 114 -16.79 -1.91 23.93
N ALA A 115 -16.12 -0.91 23.38
CA ALA A 115 -15.10 -1.05 22.35
C ALA A 115 -13.93 -0.14 22.75
N THR A 116 -12.70 -0.55 22.47
CA THR A 116 -11.45 0.14 22.84
C THR A 116 -11.21 1.46 22.10
N GLU A 117 -12.26 2.26 21.86
CA GLU A 117 -12.14 3.63 21.38
C GLU A 117 -11.92 4.55 22.59
N THR A 118 -10.74 5.13 22.67
CA THR A 118 -10.53 6.19 23.66
C THR A 118 -11.31 7.42 23.21
N ALA A 119 -11.76 8.27 24.15
CA ALA A 119 -12.48 9.50 23.82
C ALA A 119 -11.68 10.46 22.90
N ALA A 120 -10.36 10.24 22.75
CA ALA A 120 -9.46 10.97 21.86
C ALA A 120 -9.58 10.55 20.38
N ASP A 121 -10.15 9.38 20.07
CA ASP A 121 -10.23 8.85 18.70
C ASP A 121 -11.53 9.25 17.97
N LYS A 122 -12.48 9.85 18.69
CA LYS A 122 -13.77 10.26 18.12
C LYS A 122 -13.60 11.36 17.08
N GLY A 123 -14.08 11.09 15.87
CA GLY A 123 -14.03 12.02 14.73
C GLY A 123 -12.79 11.89 13.84
N LEU A 124 -11.83 11.01 14.17
CA LEU A 124 -10.66 10.77 13.31
C LEU A 124 -10.98 9.92 12.07
N GLY A 125 -12.10 9.18 12.08
CA GLY A 125 -12.44 8.15 11.11
C GLY A 125 -12.26 6.74 11.68
N ILE A 126 -12.39 5.71 10.84
CA ILE A 126 -12.21 4.32 11.29
C ILE A 126 -10.73 3.93 11.26
N PRO A 127 -10.20 3.22 12.26
CA PRO A 127 -8.82 2.74 12.23
C PRO A 127 -8.64 1.68 11.15
N VAL A 128 -7.60 1.85 10.33
CA VAL A 128 -7.25 0.92 9.24
C VAL A 128 -5.76 0.60 9.25
N CYS A 129 -5.44 -0.59 8.74
CA CYS A 129 -4.09 -1.02 8.43
C CYS A 129 -4.00 -1.36 6.94
N ILE A 130 -3.05 -0.78 6.21
CA ILE A 130 -2.87 -1.00 4.77
C ILE A 130 -1.56 -1.72 4.55
N ALA A 131 -1.61 -2.87 3.89
CA ALA A 131 -0.43 -3.65 3.54
C ALA A 131 -0.17 -3.64 2.02
N ALA A 132 1.09 -3.46 1.65
CA ALA A 132 1.62 -3.64 0.31
C ALA A 132 2.84 -4.58 0.37
N SER A 133 2.93 -5.52 -0.57
CA SER A 133 4.02 -6.48 -0.64
C SER A 133 4.37 -6.82 -2.08
N LYS A 134 5.67 -6.95 -2.37
CA LYS A 134 6.22 -7.41 -3.63
C LYS A 134 7.25 -8.51 -3.36
N LEU A 135 7.18 -9.59 -4.14
CA LEU A 135 8.16 -10.66 -4.16
C LEU A 135 9.20 -10.35 -5.23
N ASP A 136 10.46 -10.29 -4.83
CA ASP A 136 11.57 -9.91 -5.71
C ASP A 136 12.54 -11.09 -5.98
N GLY A 137 12.44 -12.21 -5.24
CA GLY A 137 13.21 -13.42 -5.54
C GLY A 137 12.99 -14.60 -4.58
N LEU A 138 13.25 -15.82 -5.05
CA LEU A 138 13.20 -17.06 -4.28
C LEU A 138 14.61 -17.44 -3.84
N ILE A 139 14.86 -17.52 -2.53
CA ILE A 139 16.18 -17.88 -1.98
C ILE A 139 16.17 -19.38 -1.66
N LEU A 140 16.99 -20.12 -2.39
CA LEU A 140 17.12 -21.55 -2.31
C LEU A 140 18.45 -21.89 -1.63
N SER A 141 18.37 -22.38 -0.39
CA SER A 141 19.49 -22.58 0.54
C SER A 141 19.76 -24.08 0.75
N LEU A 142 20.81 -24.45 1.47
CA LEU A 142 21.20 -25.85 1.69
C LEU A 142 20.20 -26.64 2.52
N THR A 143 19.45 -25.99 3.41
CA THR A 143 18.50 -26.65 4.31
C THR A 143 17.11 -25.99 4.31
N PRO A 144 16.04 -26.75 4.64
CA PRO A 144 14.66 -26.25 4.55
C PRO A 144 14.40 -24.95 5.32
N ASN A 145 15.04 -24.76 6.47
CA ASN A 145 14.81 -23.62 7.35
C ASN A 145 15.55 -22.34 6.91
N SER A 146 16.52 -22.49 6.00
CA SER A 146 17.32 -21.37 5.47
C SER A 146 16.74 -20.79 4.18
N HIS A 147 15.70 -21.41 3.61
CA HIS A 147 14.96 -20.84 2.48
C HIS A 147 14.32 -19.50 2.85
N SER A 148 14.25 -18.59 1.88
CA SER A 148 13.67 -17.27 2.11
C SER A 148 13.20 -16.61 0.82
N TYR A 149 12.82 -15.34 0.91
CA TYR A 149 12.45 -14.51 -0.23
C TYR A 149 13.24 -13.22 -0.23
N ASN A 150 13.60 -12.71 -1.39
CA ASN A 150 13.79 -11.27 -1.54
C ASN A 150 12.41 -10.63 -1.68
N TYR A 151 12.17 -9.56 -0.93
CA TYR A 151 10.87 -8.90 -0.90
C TYR A 151 10.99 -7.45 -0.45
N ARG A 152 9.98 -6.66 -0.81
CA ARG A 152 9.67 -5.38 -0.19
C ARG A 152 8.25 -5.40 0.35
N SER A 153 8.06 -4.80 1.51
CA SER A 153 6.74 -4.64 2.09
C SER A 153 6.63 -3.33 2.84
N ALA A 154 5.43 -2.78 2.86
CA ALA A 154 5.09 -1.58 3.62
C ALA A 154 3.75 -1.79 4.33
N ILE A 155 3.68 -1.30 5.57
CA ILE A 155 2.47 -1.26 6.39
C ILE A 155 2.20 0.20 6.74
N LEU A 156 1.00 0.69 6.46
CA LEU A 156 0.51 1.98 6.94
C LEU A 156 -0.57 1.75 7.99
N HIS A 157 -0.51 2.52 9.07
CA HIS A 157 -1.56 2.62 10.08
C HIS A 157 -2.13 4.03 9.99
N GLY A 158 -3.46 4.14 9.99
CA GLY A 158 -4.13 5.43 9.86
C GLY A 158 -5.61 5.38 10.19
N HIS A 159 -6.26 6.53 10.00
CA HIS A 159 -7.70 6.66 10.16
C HIS A 159 -8.36 7.03 8.84
N ALA A 160 -9.31 6.21 8.39
CA ALA A 160 -10.03 6.39 7.15
C ALA A 160 -11.29 7.22 7.36
N SER A 161 -11.44 8.29 6.58
CA SER A 161 -12.59 9.19 6.58
C SER A 161 -13.10 9.40 5.17
N LEU A 162 -14.41 9.62 5.00
CA LEU A 162 -14.98 9.91 3.69
C LEU A 162 -14.53 11.29 3.20
N VAL A 163 -14.10 11.35 1.94
CA VAL A 163 -13.87 12.62 1.24
C VAL A 163 -15.23 13.20 0.83
N THR A 164 -15.56 14.36 1.39
CA THR A 164 -16.82 15.07 1.14
C THR A 164 -16.66 16.34 0.32
N ASP A 165 -15.48 16.97 0.33
CA ASP A 165 -15.16 18.10 -0.54
C ASP A 165 -15.13 17.63 -2.02
N PRO A 166 -15.95 18.23 -2.91
CA PRO A 166 -15.92 17.91 -4.33
C PRO A 166 -14.53 18.07 -4.98
N ALA A 167 -13.74 19.06 -4.56
CA ALA A 167 -12.42 19.30 -5.13
C ALA A 167 -11.43 18.20 -4.74
N GLU A 168 -11.40 17.83 -3.45
CA GLU A 168 -10.59 16.70 -2.95
C GLU A 168 -11.03 15.37 -3.57
N LYS A 169 -12.34 15.17 -3.76
CA LYS A 169 -12.86 13.96 -4.40
C LYS A 169 -12.39 13.82 -5.84
N LEU A 170 -12.44 14.91 -6.61
CA LEU A 170 -11.95 14.93 -7.99
C LEU A 170 -10.43 14.70 -8.05
N TYR A 171 -9.67 15.33 -7.14
CA TYR A 171 -8.24 15.08 -6.98
C TYR A 171 -7.94 13.60 -6.74
N ALA A 172 -8.63 12.99 -5.77
CA ALA A 172 -8.42 11.59 -5.42
C ALA A 172 -8.82 10.62 -6.53
N MET A 173 -9.92 10.90 -7.25
CA MET A 173 -10.33 10.10 -8.41
C MET A 173 -9.28 10.15 -9.53
N ARG A 174 -8.71 11.33 -9.80
CA ARG A 174 -7.58 11.46 -10.74
C ARG A 174 -6.38 10.66 -10.26
N LEU A 175 -5.97 10.84 -9.01
CA LEU A 175 -4.82 10.15 -8.42
C LEU A 175 -4.95 8.62 -8.51
N VAL A 176 -6.11 8.08 -8.16
CA VAL A 176 -6.39 6.64 -8.22
C VAL A 176 -6.47 6.13 -9.66
N THR A 177 -6.98 6.93 -10.60
CA THR A 177 -7.01 6.53 -12.02
C THR A 177 -5.60 6.49 -12.60
N ASP A 178 -4.78 7.50 -12.29
CA ASP A 178 -3.40 7.57 -12.73
C ASP A 178 -2.49 6.56 -12.01
N SER A 179 -2.92 5.98 -10.87
CA SER A 179 -2.20 4.88 -10.22
C SER A 179 -2.40 3.54 -10.92
N VAL A 180 -3.47 3.38 -11.71
CA VAL A 180 -3.66 2.21 -12.58
C VAL A 180 -2.67 2.25 -13.74
N VAL A 181 -2.65 3.38 -14.47
CA VAL A 181 -1.68 3.68 -15.53
C VAL A 181 -1.45 5.19 -15.51
N THR A 182 -0.19 5.62 -15.42
CA THR A 182 0.15 7.04 -15.41
C THR A 182 -0.41 7.76 -16.65
N GLY A 183 -1.13 8.86 -16.44
CA GLY A 183 -1.75 9.66 -17.51
C GLY A 183 -3.11 9.15 -17.99
N ARG A 184 -3.61 8.04 -17.43
CA ARG A 184 -4.88 7.42 -17.84
C ARG A 184 -6.08 8.33 -17.64
N TRP A 185 -6.06 9.18 -16.60
CA TRP A 185 -7.14 10.13 -16.35
C TRP A 185 -7.38 11.04 -17.56
N ALA A 186 -6.32 11.69 -18.05
CA ALA A 186 -6.40 12.61 -19.18
C ALA A 186 -6.71 11.90 -20.51
N ALA A 187 -6.43 10.60 -20.60
CA ALA A 187 -6.69 9.77 -21.77
C ALA A 187 -8.09 9.11 -21.77
N THR A 188 -8.99 9.54 -20.89
CA THR A 188 -10.38 9.05 -20.77
C THR A 188 -11.36 10.24 -20.84
N ARG A 189 -12.67 9.99 -20.98
CA ARG A 189 -13.70 11.04 -20.88
C ARG A 189 -13.68 11.65 -19.47
N VAL A 190 -13.43 12.96 -19.39
CA VAL A 190 -13.38 13.71 -18.13
C VAL A 190 -14.10 15.06 -18.26
N PRO A 191 -14.62 15.64 -17.16
CA PRO A 191 -14.70 15.05 -15.81
C PRO A 191 -15.78 13.96 -15.72
N PRO A 192 -15.79 13.16 -14.62
CA PRO A 192 -16.90 12.27 -14.33
C PRO A 192 -18.23 13.02 -14.28
N ASP A 193 -19.30 12.38 -14.72
CA ASP A 193 -20.64 12.94 -14.67
C ASP A 193 -21.27 12.85 -13.26
N GLY A 194 -22.46 13.43 -13.09
CA GLY A 194 -23.12 13.47 -11.79
C GLY A 194 -23.46 12.08 -11.22
N ALA A 195 -23.76 11.09 -12.06
CA ALA A 195 -24.12 9.74 -11.62
C ALA A 195 -22.87 8.96 -11.18
N GLU A 196 -21.77 9.09 -11.92
CA GLU A 196 -20.47 8.55 -11.56
C GLU A 196 -19.96 9.14 -10.24
N MET A 197 -20.10 10.46 -10.08
CA MET A 197 -19.75 11.17 -8.85
C MET A 197 -20.62 10.76 -7.66
N ALA A 198 -21.90 10.41 -7.86
CA ALA A 198 -22.79 9.98 -6.78
C ALA A 198 -22.55 8.54 -6.32
N SER A 199 -22.18 7.64 -7.25
CA SER A 199 -21.98 6.21 -6.97
C SER A 199 -20.58 5.85 -6.48
N THR A 200 -19.60 6.72 -6.73
CA THR A 200 -18.22 6.55 -6.26
C THR A 200 -18.03 7.16 -4.87
N ALA A 201 -17.41 6.43 -3.94
CA ALA A 201 -16.92 6.98 -2.69
C ALA A 201 -15.39 6.86 -2.60
N VAL A 202 -14.79 7.81 -1.90
CA VAL A 202 -13.35 7.88 -1.66
C VAL A 202 -13.13 7.99 -0.16
N LEU A 203 -12.19 7.19 0.35
CA LEU A 203 -11.64 7.33 1.69
C LEU A 203 -10.29 8.03 1.60
N ARG A 204 -10.09 9.02 2.47
CA ARG A 204 -8.76 9.52 2.81
C ARG A 204 -8.34 8.83 4.10
N VAL A 205 -7.20 8.15 4.04
CA VAL A 205 -6.55 7.55 5.20
C VAL A 205 -5.44 8.48 5.67
N ARG A 206 -5.70 9.17 6.78
CA ARG A 206 -4.69 9.95 7.46
C ARG A 206 -3.67 9.01 8.09
N VAL A 207 -2.47 8.97 7.54
CA VAL A 207 -1.42 8.06 8.02
C VAL A 207 -0.82 8.60 9.32
N VAL A 208 -0.82 7.77 10.36
CA VAL A 208 -0.24 8.11 11.67
C VAL A 208 1.09 7.39 11.92
N GLY A 209 1.34 6.28 11.21
CA GLY A 209 2.60 5.57 11.25
C GLY A 209 2.76 4.63 10.08
N GLY A 210 3.99 4.47 9.61
CA GLY A 210 4.35 3.53 8.55
C GLY A 210 5.59 2.75 8.92
N SER A 211 5.71 1.53 8.42
CA SER A 211 6.95 0.75 8.47
C SER A 211 7.13 -0.07 7.21
N GLY A 212 8.37 -0.12 6.74
CA GLY A 212 8.78 -0.95 5.62
C GLY A 212 9.70 -2.07 6.09
N LYS A 213 9.69 -3.18 5.36
CA LYS A 213 10.64 -4.28 5.56
C LYS A 213 11.10 -4.80 4.22
N ILE A 214 12.42 -4.78 4.02
CA ILE A 214 13.07 -5.13 2.76
C ILE A 214 14.06 -6.24 3.03
N ARG A 215 13.98 -7.31 2.25
CA ARG A 215 15.00 -8.34 2.22
C ARG A 215 15.55 -8.42 0.81
N ASP A 216 16.85 -8.22 0.69
CA ASP A 216 17.65 -8.43 -0.50
C ASP A 216 18.84 -9.35 -0.15
N GLY A 217 19.73 -9.56 -1.11
CA GLY A 217 20.90 -10.40 -1.00
C GLY A 217 20.65 -11.87 -1.35
N GLY A 218 21.66 -12.68 -1.06
CA GLY A 218 21.73 -14.09 -1.45
C GLY A 218 21.39 -15.08 -0.35
N VAL A 219 21.90 -16.28 -0.56
CA VAL A 219 21.81 -17.42 0.36
C VAL A 219 22.62 -17.13 1.63
N SER A 220 22.11 -17.56 2.79
CA SER A 220 22.77 -17.42 4.08
C SER A 220 22.60 -18.72 4.87
N ASP A 221 23.44 -19.70 4.58
CA ASP A 221 23.43 -21.00 5.25
C ASP A 221 24.24 -21.01 6.55
N GLU A 222 23.91 -21.93 7.45
CA GLU A 222 24.72 -22.16 8.64
C GLU A 222 26.10 -22.74 8.27
N ARG A 223 27.12 -22.40 9.07
CA ARG A 223 28.49 -22.88 8.84
C ARG A 223 28.58 -24.42 8.84
N LYS A 224 27.77 -25.09 9.66
CA LYS A 224 27.77 -26.56 9.75
C LYS A 224 27.32 -27.22 8.44
N ASP A 225 26.36 -26.61 7.74
CA ASP A 225 25.78 -27.15 6.51
C ASP A 225 26.66 -26.81 5.30
N SER A 226 27.19 -25.59 5.27
CA SER A 226 28.12 -25.13 4.21
C SER A 226 29.50 -25.79 4.28
N ALA A 227 29.89 -26.36 5.42
CA ALA A 227 31.12 -27.14 5.56
C ALA A 227 30.91 -28.66 5.32
N ASP A 228 29.67 -29.12 5.16
CA ASP A 228 29.36 -30.52 4.91
C ASP A 228 29.37 -30.82 3.40
N GLU A 229 30.40 -31.50 2.92
CA GLU A 229 30.55 -31.91 1.52
C GLU A 229 29.43 -32.84 1.06
N SER A 230 28.83 -33.63 1.97
CA SER A 230 27.70 -34.51 1.64
C SER A 230 26.42 -33.74 1.36
N VAL A 231 26.32 -32.49 1.83
CA VAL A 231 25.21 -31.57 1.55
C VAL A 231 25.56 -30.69 0.36
N THR A 232 26.67 -29.97 0.43
CA THR A 232 27.09 -29.02 -0.62
C THR A 232 27.37 -29.69 -1.97
N GLY A 233 27.80 -30.95 -1.98
CA GLY A 233 28.02 -31.72 -3.22
C GLY A 233 26.74 -32.18 -3.92
N ARG A 234 25.56 -32.09 -3.29
CA ARG A 234 24.30 -32.61 -3.84
C ARG A 234 23.13 -31.61 -3.85
N VAL A 235 23.27 -30.45 -3.22
CA VAL A 235 22.21 -29.43 -3.11
C VAL A 235 22.61 -28.18 -3.87
N TRP A 236 21.79 -27.80 -4.86
CA TRP A 236 21.95 -26.52 -5.55
C TRP A 236 21.44 -25.38 -4.66
N THR A 237 22.19 -24.29 -4.60
CA THR A 237 21.78 -23.06 -3.90
C THR A 237 21.85 -21.86 -4.83
N GLY A 238 21.01 -20.87 -4.57
CA GLY A 238 20.97 -19.66 -5.37
C GLY A 238 19.71 -18.84 -5.15
N VAL A 239 19.55 -17.81 -5.98
CA VAL A 239 18.37 -16.97 -5.99
C VAL A 239 17.73 -17.01 -7.37
N VAL A 240 16.43 -17.27 -7.43
CA VAL A 240 15.63 -17.07 -8.63
C VAL A 240 14.99 -15.68 -8.52
N PRO A 241 15.46 -14.65 -9.25
CA PRO A 241 14.81 -13.35 -9.24
C PRO A 241 13.36 -13.47 -9.74
N VAL A 242 12.45 -12.73 -9.11
CA VAL A 242 11.02 -12.73 -9.44
C VAL A 242 10.59 -11.29 -9.63
N TRP A 243 9.89 -11.00 -10.72
CA TRP A 243 9.33 -9.68 -10.95
C TRP A 243 7.96 -9.78 -11.63
N GLU A 244 7.15 -8.76 -11.43
CA GLU A 244 5.90 -8.58 -12.16
C GLU A 244 6.19 -8.08 -13.57
N THR A 245 5.56 -8.70 -14.57
CA THR A 245 5.59 -8.24 -15.96
C THR A 245 4.18 -7.97 -16.47
N PHE A 246 3.99 -6.78 -17.01
CA PHE A 246 2.82 -6.38 -17.76
C PHE A 246 2.94 -6.95 -19.17
N GLY A 247 1.92 -7.70 -19.60
CA GLY A 247 1.84 -8.24 -20.95
C GLY A 247 1.48 -7.21 -22.01
N GLU A 248 1.44 -7.65 -23.27
CA GLU A 248 0.99 -6.83 -24.39
C GLU A 248 -0.47 -6.37 -24.21
N PRO A 249 -0.79 -5.08 -24.42
CA PRO A 249 -2.17 -4.60 -24.35
C PRO A 249 -3.08 -5.33 -25.34
N VAL A 250 -4.13 -5.96 -24.81
CA VAL A 250 -5.17 -6.62 -25.61
C VAL A 250 -6.35 -5.67 -25.75
N ARG A 251 -6.79 -5.42 -26.99
CA ARG A 251 -7.93 -4.55 -27.29
C ARG A 251 -9.24 -5.25 -26.91
N ASP A 252 -10.11 -4.53 -26.20
CA ASP A 252 -11.46 -4.97 -25.85
C ASP A 252 -12.41 -3.75 -25.67
N GLY A 253 -13.72 -3.98 -25.73
CA GLY A 253 -14.77 -2.99 -25.51
C GLY A 253 -15.13 -2.12 -26.72
N ASP A 254 -15.92 -1.06 -26.46
CA ASP A 254 -16.52 -0.19 -27.48
C ASP A 254 -15.55 0.86 -28.06
N GLY A 255 -14.33 0.93 -27.52
CA GLY A 255 -13.29 1.83 -28.02
C GLY A 255 -12.96 1.55 -29.49
N ARG A 256 -12.80 2.61 -30.29
CA ARG A 256 -12.50 2.53 -31.73
C ARG A 256 -11.08 2.98 -32.10
N VAL A 257 -10.24 3.26 -31.12
CA VAL A 257 -8.83 3.56 -31.35
C VAL A 257 -8.09 2.24 -31.52
N ASP A 258 -7.48 2.04 -32.69
CA ASP A 258 -6.81 0.77 -33.03
C ASP A 258 -5.37 0.73 -32.52
N GLU A 259 -4.68 1.88 -32.51
CA GLU A 259 -3.31 1.98 -32.04
C GLU A 259 -3.26 2.09 -30.51
N VAL A 260 -2.39 1.28 -29.89
CA VAL A 260 -2.06 1.42 -28.47
C VAL A 260 -1.42 2.79 -28.24
N PRO A 261 -2.02 3.66 -27.40
CA PRO A 261 -1.48 4.99 -27.15
C PRO A 261 -0.05 4.95 -26.60
N GLY A 262 0.78 5.91 -27.01
CA GLY A 262 2.19 6.00 -26.59
C GLY A 262 2.39 5.94 -25.07
N TYR A 263 1.61 6.70 -24.31
CA TYR A 263 1.70 6.72 -22.83
C TYR A 263 1.49 5.33 -22.19
N LEU A 264 0.62 4.49 -22.77
CA LEU A 264 0.36 3.15 -22.27
C LEU A 264 1.52 2.21 -22.58
N ARG A 265 2.09 2.31 -23.80
CA ARG A 265 3.28 1.56 -24.19
C ARG A 265 4.47 1.92 -23.30
N GLU A 266 4.75 3.21 -23.15
CA GLU A 266 5.82 3.73 -22.30
C GLU A 266 5.65 3.28 -20.84
N PHE A 267 4.42 3.30 -20.32
CA PHE A 267 4.14 2.79 -18.97
C PHE A 267 4.46 1.29 -18.83
N VAL A 268 3.99 0.45 -19.76
CA VAL A 268 4.21 -1.00 -19.73
C VAL A 268 5.70 -1.32 -19.84
N GLU A 269 6.39 -0.73 -20.82
CA GLU A 269 7.82 -0.94 -21.05
C GLU A 269 8.65 -0.45 -19.85
N GLY A 270 8.36 0.76 -19.35
CA GLY A 270 9.03 1.34 -18.20
C GLY A 270 8.86 0.51 -16.94
N ARG A 271 7.62 0.10 -16.61
CA ARG A 271 7.35 -0.74 -15.44
C ARG A 271 8.00 -2.10 -15.52
N ASN A 272 7.99 -2.74 -16.69
CA ASN A 272 8.68 -4.00 -16.91
C ASN A 272 10.19 -3.87 -16.69
N ALA A 273 10.81 -2.82 -17.22
CA ALA A 273 12.23 -2.55 -17.04
C ALA A 273 12.58 -2.26 -15.57
N GLU A 274 11.81 -1.41 -14.89
CA GLU A 274 11.98 -1.09 -13.46
C GLU A 274 11.85 -2.32 -12.57
N ASN A 275 10.78 -3.10 -12.75
CA ASN A 275 10.51 -4.30 -11.94
C ASN A 275 11.62 -5.33 -12.10
N ARG A 276 12.06 -5.57 -13.34
CA ARG A 276 13.15 -6.50 -13.65
C ARG A 276 14.48 -6.02 -13.04
N ALA A 277 14.84 -4.76 -13.28
CA ALA A 277 16.09 -4.19 -12.77
C ALA A 277 16.15 -4.25 -11.24
N TYR A 278 15.03 -3.95 -10.56
CA TYR A 278 14.97 -4.08 -9.11
C TYR A 278 15.19 -5.52 -8.64
N ALA A 279 14.47 -6.48 -9.21
CA ALA A 279 14.55 -7.89 -8.80
C ALA A 279 15.94 -8.49 -9.07
N GLU A 280 16.55 -8.19 -10.22
CA GLU A 280 17.93 -8.59 -10.54
C GLU A 280 18.94 -7.95 -9.58
N GLY A 281 18.77 -6.65 -9.26
CA GLY A 281 19.62 -5.95 -8.29
C GLY A 281 19.49 -6.52 -6.86
N ALA A 282 18.27 -6.87 -6.45
CA ALA A 282 17.99 -7.42 -5.13
C ALA A 282 18.73 -8.74 -4.86
N VAL A 283 19.14 -9.50 -5.88
CA VAL A 283 19.95 -10.72 -5.70
C VAL A 283 21.33 -10.43 -5.10
N TYR A 284 21.95 -9.33 -5.52
CA TYR A 284 23.31 -8.96 -5.10
C TYR A 284 23.34 -8.13 -3.81
N GLY A 285 22.15 -7.76 -3.32
CA GLY A 285 21.97 -6.85 -2.20
C GLY A 285 22.26 -5.40 -2.59
N SER A 286 21.76 -4.48 -1.77
CA SER A 286 22.22 -3.11 -1.75
C SER A 286 23.72 -3.10 -1.41
N LYS A 287 24.61 -3.17 -2.41
CA LYS A 287 25.99 -2.71 -2.19
C LYS A 287 25.86 -1.24 -1.86
N GLU A 288 26.02 -0.90 -0.59
CA GLU A 288 26.09 0.49 -0.17
C GLU A 288 27.24 1.15 -0.93
N ASP A 289 26.90 1.96 -1.95
CA ASP A 289 27.69 3.14 -2.27
C ASP A 289 27.55 4.07 -1.05
N HIS A 290 28.43 3.86 -0.07
CA HIS A 290 28.72 4.79 1.01
C HIS A 290 29.62 5.92 0.52
#